data_AF-A0A9D8D100-F1
#
_entry.id   AF-A0A9D8D100-F1
#
_cell.length_a   1.000
_cell.length_b   1.000
_cell.length_c   1.000
_cell.angle_alpha   90.00
_cell.angle_beta   90.00
_cell.angle_gamma   90.00
#
_symmetry.space_group_name_H-M   'P 1'
#
loop_
_entity.id
_entity.type
_entity.pdbx_description
1 polymer ?
#
loop_
_entity_poly.entity_id
_entity_poly.type
_entity_poly.pdbx_seq_one_letter_code
_entity_poly.pdbx_strand_id
1 'polypeptide(L)'
;MKAEDYSQGEAFQVEKRTVFATECLPLCAEGQVSGAGDFLAASVGGWGVVAVRDKQGTMRVLRNACRHQNMQVVGTPSGTCETFRCRFHGWTYDLQGRFVSAPPPVAPKDAASADLHLAVLPSRLMSGLVFFSLDPAAPVPSLDLGPLAAFGGTLTTEIACNWKVCVEHLLADHAPSADFTWLWPLLAIRRAGSLTIVEQVVPHTFLRTRLFTHVFGCSADEHRQAAATIGHVCETLQADRAAGQVAIQGRLVDDFHRRLAAAYAGDRAMAG
;
A
#
# COMPACT_ATOMS: atom_id res chain seq x y z
N MET A 1 17.51 -9.55 12.31
CA MET A 1 17.70 -9.08 10.92
C MET A 1 19.13 -8.55 10.76
N LYS A 2 19.72 -8.61 9.57
CA LYS A 2 21.08 -8.10 9.32
C LYS A 2 21.04 -6.59 9.03
N ALA A 3 22.14 -5.87 9.27
CA ALA A 3 22.22 -4.45 8.95
C ALA A 3 22.04 -4.17 7.44
N GLU A 4 22.58 -5.04 6.60
CA GLU A 4 22.49 -4.99 5.13
C GLU A 4 21.03 -5.00 4.64
N ASP A 5 20.12 -5.68 5.36
CA ASP A 5 18.70 -5.73 4.99
C ASP A 5 18.05 -4.33 4.99
N TYR A 6 18.66 -3.35 5.67
CA TYR A 6 18.15 -1.98 5.83
C TYR A 6 18.98 -0.94 5.06
N SER A 7 20.14 -1.33 4.53
CA SER A 7 21.09 -0.42 3.85
C SER A 7 21.44 -0.84 2.42
N GLN A 8 21.12 -2.07 2.00
CA GLN A 8 21.36 -2.58 0.65
C GLN A 8 20.08 -3.08 -0.03
N GLY A 9 19.93 -2.74 -1.32
CA GLY A 9 18.68 -2.94 -2.06
C GLY A 9 18.32 -4.38 -2.42
N GLU A 10 19.21 -5.37 -2.21
CA GLU A 10 18.95 -6.77 -2.55
C GLU A 10 17.79 -7.37 -1.74
N ALA A 11 17.76 -7.10 -0.43
CA ALA A 11 16.68 -7.53 0.45
C ALA A 11 15.31 -7.03 -0.03
N PHE A 12 15.25 -5.82 -0.60
CA PHE A 12 14.01 -5.27 -1.15
C PHE A 12 13.48 -6.06 -2.34
N GLN A 13 14.37 -6.59 -3.19
CA GLN A 13 13.91 -7.42 -4.31
C GLN A 13 13.32 -8.74 -3.83
N VAL A 14 13.89 -9.32 -2.76
CA VAL A 14 13.33 -10.50 -2.09
C VAL A 14 11.96 -10.15 -1.50
N GLU A 15 11.87 -9.08 -0.71
CA GLU A 15 10.61 -8.61 -0.09
C GLU A 15 9.50 -8.36 -1.12
N LYS A 16 9.84 -7.80 -2.29
CA LYS A 16 8.88 -7.63 -3.38
C LYS A 16 8.26 -8.94 -3.87
N ARG A 17 9.02 -10.03 -3.86
CA ARG A 17 8.56 -11.36 -4.32
C ARG A 17 7.88 -12.15 -3.22
N THR A 18 8.37 -12.07 -1.98
CA THR A 18 7.96 -12.98 -0.90
C THR A 18 7.06 -12.35 0.15
N VAL A 19 6.92 -11.02 0.14
CA VAL A 19 6.03 -10.29 1.04
C VAL A 19 5.01 -9.53 0.21
N PHE A 20 5.44 -8.57 -0.62
CA PHE A 20 4.48 -7.68 -1.27
C PHE A 20 3.68 -8.33 -2.41
N ALA A 21 4.19 -9.40 -3.02
CA ALA A 21 3.46 -10.11 -4.08
C ALA A 21 2.49 -11.17 -3.55
N THR A 22 2.70 -11.66 -2.33
CA THR A 22 2.00 -12.82 -1.76
C THR A 22 1.01 -12.46 -0.66
N GLU A 23 1.09 -11.25 -0.11
CA GLU A 23 0.23 -10.78 0.98
C GLU A 23 -0.96 -9.96 0.47
N CYS A 24 -2.01 -9.89 1.29
CA CYS A 24 -3.10 -8.94 1.11
C CYS A 24 -2.71 -7.61 1.79
N LEU A 25 -2.47 -6.57 0.98
CA LEU A 25 -1.89 -5.30 1.41
C LEU A 25 -2.95 -4.20 1.54
N PRO A 26 -2.80 -3.28 2.52
CA PRO A 26 -3.60 -2.07 2.58
C PRO A 26 -3.29 -1.15 1.41
N LEU A 27 -4.31 -0.46 0.89
CA LEU A 27 -4.19 0.49 -0.21
C LEU A 27 -4.54 1.92 0.21
N CYS A 28 -5.75 2.14 0.73
CA CYS A 28 -6.23 3.46 1.15
C CYS A 28 -7.47 3.36 2.04
N ALA A 29 -7.87 4.47 2.66
CA ALA A 29 -9.19 4.59 3.27
C ALA A 29 -10.28 4.73 2.19
N GLU A 30 -11.45 4.14 2.43
CA GLU A 30 -12.60 4.22 1.52
C GLU A 30 -13.04 5.67 1.26
N GLY A 31 -12.95 6.52 2.29
CA GLY A 31 -13.30 7.94 2.19
C GLY A 31 -12.48 8.73 1.15
N GLN A 32 -11.31 8.22 0.74
CA GLN A 32 -10.50 8.82 -0.33
C GLN A 32 -11.07 8.53 -1.73
N VAL A 33 -12.00 7.59 -1.85
CA VAL A 33 -12.59 7.11 -3.11
C VAL A 33 -14.10 6.88 -2.89
N SER A 34 -14.80 7.94 -2.48
CA SER A 34 -16.18 7.86 -1.99
C SER A 34 -17.23 8.03 -3.10
N GLY A 35 -16.96 8.84 -4.11
CA GLY A 35 -17.85 9.11 -5.24
C GLY A 35 -17.58 8.22 -6.46
N ALA A 36 -18.59 8.03 -7.30
CA ALA A 36 -18.43 7.33 -8.58
C ALA A 36 -17.46 8.09 -9.49
N GLY A 37 -16.49 7.38 -10.08
CA GLY A 37 -15.42 7.97 -10.87
C GLY A 37 -14.20 8.40 -10.06
N ASP A 38 -14.31 8.50 -8.73
CA ASP A 38 -13.17 8.79 -7.89
C ASP A 38 -12.16 7.65 -7.97
N PHE A 39 -10.88 8.02 -7.96
CA PHE A 39 -9.79 7.07 -7.96
C PHE A 39 -8.61 7.56 -7.11
N LEU A 40 -7.82 6.59 -6.66
CA LEU A 40 -6.52 6.79 -6.04
C LEU A 40 -5.51 5.85 -6.69
N ALA A 41 -4.43 6.42 -7.22
CA ALA A 41 -3.31 5.70 -7.82
C ALA A 41 -2.12 5.66 -6.86
N ALA A 42 -1.56 4.49 -6.65
CA ALA A 42 -0.42 4.28 -5.76
C ALA A 42 0.58 3.27 -6.33
N SER A 43 1.79 3.29 -5.79
CA SER A 43 2.75 2.19 -5.94
C SER A 43 2.95 1.58 -4.56
N VAL A 44 2.54 0.32 -4.40
CA VAL A 44 2.67 -0.40 -3.12
C VAL A 44 3.58 -1.59 -3.35
N GLY A 45 4.70 -1.67 -2.61
CA GLY A 45 5.68 -2.74 -2.81
C GLY A 45 6.31 -2.75 -4.22
N GLY A 46 6.39 -1.59 -4.87
CA GLY A 46 6.91 -1.45 -6.25
C GLY A 46 5.92 -1.84 -7.35
N TRP A 47 4.63 -1.94 -7.03
CA TRP A 47 3.57 -2.33 -7.94
C TRP A 47 2.54 -1.22 -8.10
N GLY A 48 2.39 -0.73 -9.33
CA GLY A 48 1.41 0.30 -9.66
C GLY A 48 -0.02 -0.23 -9.64
N VAL A 49 -0.87 0.40 -8.83
CA VAL A 49 -2.28 0.05 -8.66
C VAL A 49 -3.17 1.30 -8.66
N VAL A 50 -4.45 1.12 -8.99
CA VAL A 50 -5.48 2.16 -8.91
C VAL A 50 -6.70 1.59 -8.18
N ALA A 51 -7.03 2.17 -7.03
CA ALA A 51 -8.37 2.03 -6.45
C ALA A 51 -9.32 2.96 -7.20
N VAL A 52 -10.50 2.47 -7.57
CA VAL A 52 -11.52 3.27 -8.27
C VAL A 52 -12.90 2.82 -7.83
N ARG A 53 -13.80 3.78 -7.63
CA ARG A 53 -15.22 3.50 -7.50
C ARG A 53 -15.87 3.65 -8.87
N ASP A 54 -16.38 2.56 -9.42
CA ASP A 54 -16.97 2.60 -10.76
C ASP A 54 -18.32 3.34 -10.78
N LYS A 55 -18.91 3.49 -11.98
CA LYS A 55 -20.21 4.17 -12.18
C LYS A 55 -21.36 3.47 -11.45
N GLN A 56 -21.19 2.19 -11.07
CA GLN A 56 -22.16 1.41 -10.30
C GLN A 56 -21.92 1.52 -8.78
N GLY A 57 -20.92 2.29 -8.35
CA GLY A 57 -20.56 2.45 -6.94
C GLY A 57 -19.68 1.32 -6.40
N THR A 58 -19.23 0.38 -7.24
CA THR A 58 -18.41 -0.76 -6.82
C THR A 58 -16.95 -0.33 -6.68
N MET A 59 -16.34 -0.62 -5.53
CA MET A 59 -14.90 -0.44 -5.31
C MET A 59 -14.12 -1.51 -6.05
N ARG A 60 -13.14 -1.10 -6.85
CA ARG A 60 -12.24 -1.98 -7.61
C ARG A 60 -10.80 -1.57 -7.41
N VAL A 61 -9.90 -2.54 -7.52
CA VAL A 61 -8.46 -2.27 -7.61
C VAL A 61 -7.94 -2.84 -8.92
N LEU A 62 -7.30 -1.99 -9.72
CA LEU A 62 -6.77 -2.33 -11.04
C LEU A 62 -5.24 -2.23 -11.03
N ARG A 63 -4.56 -3.06 -11.82
CA ARG A 63 -3.16 -2.85 -12.14
C ARG A 63 -3.00 -1.59 -12.99
N ASN A 64 -2.15 -0.67 -12.55
CA ASN A 64 -1.84 0.57 -13.26
C ASN A 64 -0.78 0.34 -14.35
N ALA A 65 -1.03 -0.60 -15.26
CA ALA A 65 -0.10 -0.98 -16.33
C ALA A 65 -0.87 -1.21 -17.63
N CYS A 66 -0.62 -0.36 -18.62
CA CYS A 66 -1.27 -0.41 -19.92
C CYS A 66 -0.94 -1.73 -20.63
N ARG A 67 -1.96 -2.41 -21.18
CA ARG A 67 -1.77 -3.69 -21.88
C ARG A 67 -1.03 -3.57 -23.22
N HIS A 68 -0.81 -2.34 -23.70
CA HIS A 68 0.00 -2.10 -24.90
C HIS A 68 1.50 -2.26 -24.63
N GLN A 69 2.06 -1.49 -23.69
CA GLN A 69 3.52 -1.46 -23.43
C GLN A 69 3.86 -1.29 -21.94
N ASN A 70 2.98 -1.75 -21.05
CA ASN A 70 3.14 -1.70 -19.58
C ASN A 70 3.37 -0.31 -18.98
N MET A 71 3.20 0.76 -19.75
CA MET A 71 3.26 2.13 -19.26
C MET A 71 2.16 2.40 -18.24
N GLN A 72 2.45 3.25 -17.27
CA GLN A 72 1.47 3.73 -16.30
C GLN A 72 0.28 4.37 -17.02
N VAL A 73 -0.94 3.96 -16.68
CA VAL A 73 -2.17 4.48 -17.29
C VAL A 73 -2.57 5.78 -16.61
N VAL A 74 -2.59 5.77 -15.26
CA VAL A 74 -2.99 6.89 -14.41
C VAL A 74 -1.76 7.46 -13.73
N GLY A 75 -1.33 8.65 -14.15
CA GLY A 75 -0.14 9.32 -13.61
C GLY A 75 -0.43 10.32 -12.48
N THR A 76 -1.69 10.68 -12.26
CA THR A 76 -2.09 11.56 -11.16
C THR A 76 -2.38 10.74 -9.90
N PRO A 77 -2.00 11.21 -8.69
CA PRO A 77 -2.18 10.42 -7.45
C PRO A 77 -3.64 10.14 -7.10
N SER A 78 -4.55 11.05 -7.43
CA SER A 78 -5.98 10.90 -7.21
C SER A 78 -6.76 11.84 -8.13
N GLY A 79 -8.08 11.67 -8.17
CA GLY A 79 -9.00 12.54 -8.89
C GLY A 79 -10.31 11.83 -9.19
N THR A 80 -11.10 12.42 -10.09
CA THR A 80 -12.35 11.84 -10.59
C THR A 80 -12.25 11.74 -12.11
N CYS A 81 -12.69 10.62 -12.70
CA CYS A 81 -12.67 10.43 -14.14
C CYS A 81 -13.80 9.50 -14.60
N GLU A 82 -14.09 9.53 -15.90
CA GLU A 82 -15.04 8.60 -16.52
C GLU A 82 -14.36 7.41 -17.20
N THR A 83 -13.11 7.60 -17.62
CA THR A 83 -12.27 6.60 -18.30
C THR A 83 -10.80 6.84 -17.96
N PHE A 84 -10.00 5.79 -18.07
CA PHE A 84 -8.55 5.87 -17.93
C PHE A 84 -7.90 5.85 -19.31
N ARG A 85 -7.18 6.93 -19.67
CA ARG A 85 -6.48 7.03 -20.95
C ARG A 85 -4.97 7.04 -20.73
N CYS A 86 -4.28 6.03 -21.25
CA CYS A 86 -2.82 5.95 -21.18
C CYS A 86 -2.19 7.10 -21.97
N ARG A 87 -1.37 7.91 -21.30
CA ARG A 87 -0.74 9.10 -21.89
C ARG A 87 0.27 8.78 -23.00
N PHE A 88 0.72 7.54 -23.11
CA PHE A 88 1.75 7.16 -24.07
C PHE A 88 1.18 7.02 -25.48
N HIS A 89 0.23 6.10 -25.68
CA HIS A 89 -0.34 5.81 -27.00
C HIS A 89 -1.88 5.96 -27.05
N GLY A 90 -2.49 6.48 -25.98
CA GLY A 90 -3.93 6.77 -25.97
C GLY A 90 -4.87 5.59 -25.84
N TRP A 91 -4.37 4.39 -25.50
CA TRP A 91 -5.23 3.26 -25.12
C TRP A 91 -6.12 3.66 -23.95
N THR A 92 -7.42 3.47 -24.12
CA THR A 92 -8.46 3.92 -23.20
C THR A 92 -9.18 2.73 -22.61
N TYR A 93 -9.42 2.80 -21.30
CA TYR A 93 -10.08 1.79 -20.50
C TYR A 93 -11.24 2.42 -19.74
N ASP A 94 -12.31 1.67 -19.49
CA ASP A 94 -13.35 2.10 -18.58
C ASP A 94 -12.92 1.94 -17.10
N LEU A 95 -13.77 2.37 -16.17
CA LEU A 95 -13.49 2.28 -14.73
C LEU A 95 -13.50 0.84 -14.18
N GLN A 96 -13.96 -0.13 -14.97
CA GLN A 96 -13.87 -1.56 -14.64
C GLN A 96 -12.56 -2.17 -15.18
N GLY A 97 -11.74 -1.39 -15.89
CA GLY A 97 -10.50 -1.83 -16.51
C GLY A 97 -10.66 -2.41 -17.91
N ARG A 98 -11.88 -2.44 -18.48
CA ARG A 98 -12.12 -3.00 -19.80
C ARG A 98 -11.56 -2.07 -20.87
N PHE A 99 -10.91 -2.65 -21.87
CA PHE A 99 -10.45 -1.91 -23.05
C PHE A 99 -11.66 -1.33 -23.79
N VAL A 100 -11.58 -0.05 -24.15
CA VAL A 100 -12.64 0.68 -24.87
C VAL A 100 -12.19 1.02 -26.26
N SER A 101 -11.01 1.62 -26.40
CA SER A 101 -10.51 2.08 -27.70
C SER A 101 -9.01 2.37 -27.69
N ALA A 102 -8.44 2.47 -28.88
CA ALA A 102 -7.09 2.93 -29.12
C ALA A 102 -7.06 3.76 -30.42
N PRO A 103 -6.13 4.72 -30.56
CA PRO A 103 -5.91 5.42 -31.83
C PRO A 103 -5.58 4.44 -32.97
N PRO A 104 -6.00 4.70 -34.21
CA PRO A 104 -5.85 3.76 -35.33
C PRO A 104 -4.44 3.18 -35.54
N PRO A 105 -3.33 3.95 -35.41
CA PRO A 105 -1.98 3.41 -35.61
C PRO A 105 -1.54 2.36 -34.59
N VAL A 106 -2.22 2.30 -33.44
CA VAL A 106 -1.91 1.40 -32.32
C VAL A 106 -3.11 0.56 -31.90
N ALA A 107 -4.13 0.48 -32.77
CA ALA A 107 -5.32 -0.31 -32.51
C ALA A 107 -5.01 -1.82 -32.63
N PRO A 108 -5.49 -2.65 -31.70
CA PRO A 108 -5.32 -4.09 -31.79
C PRO A 108 -6.10 -4.64 -32.99
N LYS A 109 -5.63 -5.76 -33.56
CA LYS A 109 -6.33 -6.45 -34.66
C LYS A 109 -7.69 -7.01 -34.22
N ASP A 110 -7.74 -7.53 -33.00
CA ASP A 110 -8.96 -8.01 -32.36
C ASP A 110 -9.24 -7.13 -31.13
N ALA A 111 -10.19 -6.20 -31.26
CA ALA A 111 -10.58 -5.29 -30.18
C ALA A 111 -11.47 -5.95 -29.12
N ALA A 112 -11.97 -7.17 -29.36
CA ALA A 112 -12.82 -7.91 -28.42
C ALA A 112 -12.02 -8.81 -27.47
N SER A 113 -10.71 -8.95 -27.68
CA SER A 113 -9.87 -9.78 -26.82
C SER A 113 -9.86 -9.30 -25.36
N ALA A 114 -10.11 -10.23 -24.44
CA ALA A 114 -10.06 -9.98 -23.00
C ALA A 114 -8.65 -9.66 -22.50
N ASP A 115 -7.60 -10.06 -23.23
CA ASP A 115 -6.20 -9.79 -22.88
C ASP A 115 -5.84 -8.30 -22.97
N LEU A 116 -6.70 -7.51 -23.63
CA LEU A 116 -6.58 -6.07 -23.73
C LEU A 116 -7.04 -5.36 -22.46
N HIS A 117 -7.76 -6.01 -21.55
CA HIS A 117 -8.26 -5.39 -20.32
C HIS A 117 -7.15 -5.22 -19.29
N LEU A 118 -7.23 -4.16 -18.48
CA LEU A 118 -6.41 -4.02 -17.28
C LEU A 118 -6.71 -5.18 -16.33
N ALA A 119 -5.67 -5.71 -15.70
CA ALA A 119 -5.84 -6.76 -14.71
C ALA A 119 -6.58 -6.19 -13.49
N VAL A 120 -7.74 -6.77 -13.19
CA VAL A 120 -8.50 -6.53 -11.95
C VAL A 120 -7.87 -7.35 -10.85
N LEU A 121 -7.50 -6.72 -9.75
CA LEU A 121 -6.89 -7.37 -8.61
C LEU A 121 -7.96 -7.81 -7.60
N PRO A 122 -7.79 -8.97 -6.94
CA PRO A 122 -8.57 -9.30 -5.77
C PRO A 122 -8.48 -8.17 -4.75
N SER A 123 -9.64 -7.64 -4.34
CA SER A 123 -9.72 -6.55 -3.36
C SER A 123 -10.85 -6.77 -2.36
N ARG A 124 -10.71 -6.18 -1.18
CA ARG A 124 -11.70 -6.24 -0.09
C ARG A 124 -11.81 -4.88 0.58
N LEU A 125 -13.02 -4.53 0.96
CA LEU A 125 -13.30 -3.39 1.84
C LEU A 125 -13.56 -3.97 3.24
N MET A 126 -12.70 -3.63 4.20
CA MET A 126 -12.79 -4.12 5.59
C MET A 126 -12.72 -2.91 6.51
N SER A 127 -13.78 -2.69 7.30
CA SER A 127 -13.89 -1.55 8.22
C SER A 127 -13.47 -0.21 7.61
N GLY A 128 -13.96 0.14 6.41
CA GLY A 128 -13.65 1.41 5.76
C GLY A 128 -12.23 1.52 5.17
N LEU A 129 -11.48 0.42 5.10
CA LEU A 129 -10.14 0.34 4.51
C LEU A 129 -10.16 -0.59 3.29
N VAL A 130 -9.53 -0.15 2.21
CA VAL A 130 -9.40 -0.93 0.97
C VAL A 130 -8.10 -1.72 1.01
N PHE A 131 -8.21 -3.02 0.79
CA PHE A 131 -7.10 -3.97 0.66
C PHE A 131 -7.10 -4.61 -0.72
N PHE A 132 -5.94 -5.05 -1.17
CA PHE A 132 -5.78 -5.80 -2.42
C PHE A 132 -4.67 -6.84 -2.32
N SER A 133 -4.65 -7.80 -3.23
CA SER A 133 -3.55 -8.73 -3.39
C SER A 133 -3.13 -8.87 -4.85
N LEU A 134 -1.86 -9.22 -5.07
CA LEU A 134 -1.36 -9.61 -6.39
C LEU A 134 -1.52 -11.10 -6.64
N ASP A 135 -1.46 -11.89 -5.57
CA ASP A 135 -1.78 -13.30 -5.56
C ASP A 135 -3.27 -13.52 -5.17
N PRO A 136 -4.09 -14.14 -6.03
CA PRO A 136 -5.46 -14.54 -5.67
C PRO A 136 -5.54 -15.55 -4.51
N ALA A 137 -4.47 -16.27 -4.21
CA ALA A 137 -4.37 -17.19 -3.07
C ALA A 137 -3.85 -16.52 -1.79
N ALA A 138 -3.53 -15.22 -1.81
CA ALA A 138 -3.07 -14.49 -0.64
C ALA A 138 -4.07 -14.61 0.53
N PRO A 139 -3.61 -14.98 1.75
CA PRO A 139 -4.46 -14.96 2.92
C PRO A 139 -5.05 -13.56 3.16
N VAL A 140 -6.37 -13.49 3.33
CA VAL A 140 -7.05 -12.23 3.68
C VAL A 140 -6.97 -12.05 5.20
N PRO A 141 -6.42 -10.95 5.72
CA PRO A 141 -6.39 -10.71 7.15
C PRO A 141 -7.82 -10.52 7.67
N SER A 142 -8.08 -11.02 8.88
CA SER A 142 -9.31 -10.72 9.59
C SER A 142 -9.18 -9.33 10.22
N LEU A 143 -10.02 -8.39 9.78
CA LEU A 143 -10.13 -7.06 10.37
C LEU A 143 -11.59 -6.71 10.60
N ASP A 144 -11.95 -6.52 11.87
CA ASP A 144 -13.21 -5.94 12.27
C ASP A 144 -12.97 -4.89 13.35
N LEU A 145 -12.99 -3.63 12.94
CA LEU A 145 -12.91 -2.47 13.84
C LEU A 145 -14.31 -2.03 14.33
N GLY A 146 -15.38 -2.71 13.89
CA GLY A 146 -16.72 -2.17 13.95
C GLY A 146 -16.87 -0.90 13.09
N PRO A 147 -17.92 -0.10 13.33
CA PRO A 147 -18.12 1.15 12.60
C PRO A 147 -17.01 2.15 12.96
N LEU A 148 -16.32 2.66 11.93
CA LEU A 148 -15.42 3.79 12.10
C LEU A 148 -16.22 5.09 12.19
N ALA A 149 -15.72 6.04 12.98
CA ALA A 149 -16.19 7.42 12.94
C ALA A 149 -15.93 8.05 11.55
N ALA A 150 -16.48 9.24 11.31
CA ALA A 150 -16.31 9.93 10.04
C ALA A 150 -14.82 10.08 9.66
N PHE A 151 -14.51 9.79 8.39
CA PHE A 151 -13.16 9.94 7.86
C PHE A 151 -12.79 11.43 7.82
N GLY A 152 -11.74 11.78 8.56
CA GLY A 152 -11.26 13.16 8.70
C GLY A 152 -10.07 13.52 7.83
N GLY A 153 -9.59 12.58 7.01
CA GLY A 153 -8.56 12.81 6.01
C GLY A 153 -7.34 11.91 6.15
N THR A 154 -6.40 12.11 5.23
CA THR A 154 -5.12 11.40 5.19
C THR A 154 -3.98 12.40 5.20
N LEU A 155 -3.02 12.24 6.11
CA LEU A 155 -1.71 12.89 6.01
C LEU A 155 -0.73 11.96 5.32
N THR A 156 0.19 12.53 4.54
CA THR A 156 1.29 11.80 3.92
C THR A 156 2.61 12.35 4.46
N THR A 157 3.43 11.49 5.06
CA THR A 157 4.80 11.81 5.45
C THR A 157 5.76 11.04 4.55
N GLU A 158 6.64 11.75 3.85
CA GLU A 158 7.76 11.16 3.13
C GLU A 158 8.94 11.04 4.10
N ILE A 159 9.50 9.85 4.25
CA ILE A 159 10.51 9.52 5.25
C ILE A 159 11.74 8.94 4.55
N ALA A 160 12.92 9.49 4.83
CA ALA A 160 14.19 8.99 4.31
C ALA A 160 14.71 7.73 5.04
N CYS A 161 13.87 6.69 5.13
CA CYS A 161 14.22 5.41 5.75
C CYS A 161 13.76 4.21 4.91
N ASN A 162 14.34 3.06 5.21
CA ASN A 162 13.79 1.77 4.81
C ASN A 162 12.46 1.51 5.54
N TRP A 163 11.49 0.94 4.83
CA TRP A 163 10.14 0.71 5.36
C TRP A 163 10.11 -0.10 6.66
N LYS A 164 11.06 -1.02 6.83
CA LYS A 164 11.17 -1.84 8.05
C LYS A 164 11.43 -0.98 9.29
N VAL A 165 12.21 0.10 9.16
CA VAL A 165 12.47 1.04 10.27
C VAL A 165 11.17 1.71 10.73
N CYS A 166 10.33 2.10 9.77
CA CYS A 166 9.04 2.71 10.08
C CYS A 166 8.11 1.70 10.77
N VAL A 167 8.01 0.47 10.26
CA VAL A 167 7.22 -0.59 10.90
C VAL A 167 7.72 -0.87 12.32
N GLU A 168 9.02 -1.03 12.52
CA GLU A 168 9.59 -1.27 13.85
C GLU A 168 9.27 -0.16 14.84
N HIS A 169 9.39 1.10 14.42
CA HIS A 169 9.05 2.25 15.25
C HIS A 169 7.57 2.24 15.66
N LEU A 170 6.67 1.96 14.72
CA LEU A 170 5.23 1.86 15.00
C LEU A 170 4.86 0.67 15.90
N LEU A 171 5.74 -0.31 16.06
CA LEU A 171 5.51 -1.51 16.87
C LEU A 171 6.25 -1.50 18.22
N ALA A 172 7.27 -0.65 18.39
CA ALA A 172 8.23 -0.67 19.49
C ALA A 172 7.57 -0.72 20.87
N ASP A 173 6.65 0.21 21.10
CA ASP A 173 6.03 0.45 22.41
C ASP A 173 4.65 -0.20 22.55
N HIS A 174 4.31 -1.12 21.63
CA HIS A 174 3.00 -1.73 21.56
C HIS A 174 3.03 -3.24 21.81
N ALA A 175 1.94 -3.72 22.40
CA ALA A 175 1.59 -5.13 22.51
C ALA A 175 0.18 -5.32 21.93
N PRO A 176 -0.19 -6.54 21.49
CA PRO A 176 -1.55 -6.83 21.07
C PRO A 176 -2.55 -6.43 22.15
N SER A 177 -3.48 -5.55 21.82
CA SER A 177 -4.54 -5.08 22.72
C SER A 177 -5.80 -4.76 21.92
N ALA A 178 -6.91 -4.45 22.60
CA ALA A 178 -8.12 -3.98 21.93
C ALA A 178 -7.93 -2.62 21.24
N ASP A 179 -6.99 -1.82 21.73
CA ASP A 179 -6.73 -0.45 21.27
C ASP A 179 -5.58 -0.36 20.25
N PHE A 180 -4.82 -1.44 20.07
CA PHE A 180 -3.73 -1.53 19.11
C PHE A 180 -3.80 -2.81 18.29
N THR A 181 -4.00 -2.67 16.98
CA THR A 181 -3.97 -3.78 16.03
C THR A 181 -2.86 -3.55 15.02
N TRP A 182 -2.00 -4.55 14.85
CA TRP A 182 -1.05 -4.60 13.74
C TRP A 182 -1.48 -5.69 12.76
N LEU A 183 -1.66 -5.30 11.50
CA LEU A 183 -1.86 -6.24 10.39
C LEU A 183 -0.59 -6.28 9.56
N TRP A 184 0.00 -7.48 9.53
CA TRP A 184 1.17 -7.78 8.72
C TRP A 184 0.90 -7.45 7.23
N PRO A 185 1.87 -6.86 6.51
CA PRO A 185 3.15 -6.34 7.01
C PRO A 185 3.11 -4.84 7.36
N LEU A 186 2.11 -4.10 6.85
CA LEU A 186 2.24 -2.66 6.56
C LEU A 186 1.22 -1.76 7.26
N LEU A 187 0.41 -2.29 8.19
CA LEU A 187 -0.66 -1.52 8.79
C LEU A 187 -0.64 -1.59 10.32
N ALA A 188 -0.55 -0.44 10.97
CA ALA A 188 -0.80 -0.29 12.41
C ALA A 188 -2.06 0.54 12.64
N ILE A 189 -2.89 0.14 13.58
CA ILE A 189 -4.18 0.77 13.88
C ILE A 189 -4.24 1.04 15.38
N ARG A 190 -4.50 2.29 15.73
CA ARG A 190 -4.59 2.78 17.12
C ARG A 190 -5.97 3.34 17.37
N ARG A 191 -6.58 2.99 18.51
CA ARG A 191 -7.90 3.48 18.92
C ARG A 191 -7.80 4.18 20.27
N ALA A 192 -8.50 5.30 20.40
CA ALA A 192 -8.64 6.03 21.66
C ALA A 192 -10.04 6.66 21.71
N GLY A 193 -10.98 5.98 22.37
CA GLY A 193 -12.39 6.40 22.36
C GLY A 193 -12.98 6.35 20.94
N SER A 194 -13.47 7.49 20.44
CA SER A 194 -14.01 7.62 19.09
C SER A 194 -12.95 7.84 18.00
N LEU A 195 -11.72 8.16 18.39
CA LEU A 195 -10.61 8.39 17.47
C LEU A 195 -10.01 7.06 17.03
N THR A 196 -9.86 6.88 15.72
CA THR A 196 -9.07 5.79 15.14
C THR A 196 -8.02 6.36 14.21
N ILE A 197 -6.76 5.99 14.42
CA ILE A 197 -5.62 6.35 13.59
C ILE A 197 -5.13 5.09 12.91
N VAL A 198 -5.02 5.13 11.58
CA VAL A 198 -4.50 4.04 10.77
C VAL A 198 -3.22 4.51 10.09
N GLU A 199 -2.11 3.86 10.42
CA GLU A 199 -0.77 4.14 9.91
C GLU A 199 -0.41 3.06 8.88
N GLN A 200 -0.47 3.44 7.60
CA GLN A 200 -0.14 2.60 6.47
C GLN A 200 1.28 2.93 5.97
N VAL A 201 2.18 1.97 6.12
CA VAL A 201 3.56 2.06 5.62
C VAL A 201 3.61 1.64 4.16
N VAL A 202 4.09 2.51 3.28
CA VAL A 202 4.22 2.23 1.84
C VAL A 202 5.68 2.38 1.41
N PRO A 203 6.37 1.27 1.12
CA PRO A 203 7.72 1.32 0.56
C PRO A 203 7.67 1.95 -0.84
N HIS A 204 8.20 3.16 -1.00
CA HIS A 204 8.21 3.88 -2.28
C HIS A 204 9.47 3.55 -3.08
N THR A 205 10.64 3.67 -2.44
CA THR A 205 11.91 3.10 -2.90
C THR A 205 12.60 2.43 -1.72
N PHE A 206 13.78 1.84 -1.94
CA PHE A 206 14.46 1.09 -0.89
C PHE A 206 14.75 1.89 0.40
N LEU A 207 15.12 3.17 0.27
CA LEU A 207 15.37 4.09 1.40
C LEU A 207 14.38 5.27 1.42
N ARG A 208 13.21 5.10 0.83
CA ARG A 208 12.12 6.08 0.88
C ARG A 208 10.82 5.39 1.21
N THR A 209 10.25 5.80 2.33
CA THR A 209 9.00 5.28 2.85
C THR A 209 7.98 6.39 2.87
N ARG A 210 6.77 6.11 2.40
CA ARG A 210 5.61 6.96 2.64
C ARG A 210 4.84 6.38 3.81
N LEU A 211 4.53 7.21 4.79
CA LEU A 211 3.58 6.89 5.83
C LEU A 211 2.28 7.64 5.56
N PHE A 212 1.21 6.90 5.26
CA PHE A 212 -0.13 7.45 5.20
C PHE A 212 -0.77 7.32 6.58
N THR A 213 -1.20 8.44 7.16
CA THR A 213 -1.94 8.48 8.43
C THR A 213 -3.38 8.83 8.14
N HIS A 214 -4.26 7.82 8.14
CA HIS A 214 -5.70 8.00 8.00
C HIS A 214 -6.30 8.26 9.37
N VAL A 215 -7.07 9.34 9.49
CA VAL A 215 -7.67 9.76 10.76
C VAL A 215 -9.19 9.65 10.65
N PHE A 216 -9.81 9.00 11.63
CA PHE A 216 -11.25 8.85 11.76
C PHE A 216 -11.71 9.43 13.10
N GLY A 217 -12.72 10.30 13.07
CA GLY A 217 -13.32 10.92 14.26
C GLY A 217 -12.93 12.38 14.51
N CYS A 218 -11.85 12.88 13.91
CA CYS A 218 -11.48 14.30 13.89
C CYS A 218 -10.70 14.64 12.63
N SER A 219 -10.37 15.92 12.41
CA SER A 219 -9.58 16.33 11.24
C SER A 219 -8.18 15.73 11.27
N ALA A 220 -7.70 15.24 10.13
CA ALA A 220 -6.34 14.74 10.03
C ALA A 220 -5.27 15.81 10.34
N ASP A 221 -5.59 17.10 10.15
CA ASP A 221 -4.68 18.21 10.45
C ASP A 221 -4.29 18.29 11.93
N GLU A 222 -5.15 17.82 12.83
CA GLU A 222 -4.88 17.76 14.28
C GLU A 222 -3.70 16.81 14.61
N HIS A 223 -3.39 15.87 13.71
CA HIS A 223 -2.33 14.88 13.87
C HIS A 223 -1.06 15.19 13.07
N ARG A 224 -0.99 16.35 12.40
CA ARG A 224 0.14 16.73 11.53
C ARG A 224 1.47 16.73 12.27
N GLN A 225 1.50 17.26 13.49
CA GLN A 225 2.72 17.32 14.30
C GLN A 225 3.19 15.91 14.69
N ALA A 226 2.27 15.02 15.10
CA ALA A 226 2.61 13.65 15.46
C ALA A 226 3.18 12.88 14.26
N ALA A 227 2.57 13.02 13.07
CA ALA A 227 3.04 12.39 11.84
C ALA A 227 4.45 12.89 11.42
N ALA A 228 4.74 14.19 11.62
CA ALA A 228 6.05 14.76 11.37
C ALA A 228 7.11 14.23 12.37
N THR A 229 6.73 14.10 13.65
CA THR A 229 7.60 13.53 14.67
C THR A 229 7.98 12.08 14.35
N ILE A 230 7.03 11.25 13.91
CA ILE A 230 7.31 9.88 13.46
C ILE A 230 8.35 9.87 12.33
N GLY A 231 8.20 10.76 11.34
CA GLY A 231 9.16 10.90 10.25
C GLY A 231 10.58 11.18 10.75
N HIS A 232 10.75 12.18 11.61
CA HIS A 232 12.05 12.53 12.18
C HIS A 232 12.68 11.39 12.99
N VAL A 233 11.88 10.70 13.81
CA VAL A 233 12.37 9.56 14.60
C VAL A 233 12.83 8.42 13.68
N CYS A 234 12.07 8.10 12.64
CA CYS A 234 12.43 7.05 11.67
C CYS A 234 13.72 7.36 10.90
N GLU A 235 13.97 8.62 10.55
CA GLU A 235 15.22 9.03 9.89
C GLU A 235 16.43 8.92 10.80
N THR A 236 16.29 9.31 12.08
CA THR A 236 17.31 9.11 13.10
C THR A 236 17.62 7.63 13.30
N LEU A 237 16.59 6.79 13.45
CA LEU A 237 16.74 5.33 13.59
C LEU A 237 17.41 4.68 12.37
N GLN A 238 17.14 5.19 11.17
CA GLN A 238 17.81 4.73 9.95
C GLN A 238 19.31 5.07 9.99
N ALA A 239 19.68 6.27 10.45
CA ALA A 239 21.07 6.69 10.59
C ALA A 239 21.80 5.87 11.67
N ASP A 240 21.16 5.65 12.81
CA ASP A 240 21.67 4.84 13.92
C ASP A 240 21.97 3.40 13.48
N ARG A 241 21.05 2.79 12.72
CA ARG A 241 21.25 1.46 12.11
C ARG A 241 22.42 1.45 11.13
N ALA A 242 22.56 2.49 10.30
CA ALA A 242 23.69 2.60 9.38
C ALA A 242 25.04 2.74 10.13
N ALA A 243 25.02 3.31 11.34
CA ALA A 243 26.17 3.40 12.24
C ALA A 243 26.40 2.13 13.08
N GLY A 244 25.61 1.05 12.87
CA GLY A 244 25.76 -0.22 13.58
C GLY A 244 25.14 -0.25 14.98
N GLN A 245 24.29 0.72 15.33
CA GLN A 245 23.56 0.72 16.59
C GLN A 245 22.43 -0.32 16.60
N VAL A 246 22.05 -0.74 17.81
CA VAL A 246 21.14 -1.87 18.04
C VAL A 246 19.72 -1.54 17.59
N ALA A 247 19.07 -2.55 17.01
CA ALA A 247 17.67 -2.51 16.63
C ALA A 247 16.74 -2.22 17.82
N ILE A 248 15.70 -1.42 17.58
CA ILE A 248 14.54 -1.30 18.46
C ILE A 248 14.07 -2.70 18.88
N GLN A 249 13.78 -2.87 20.17
CA GLN A 249 13.26 -4.09 20.75
C GLN A 249 11.77 -3.94 21.04
N GLY A 250 11.03 -5.03 20.97
CA GLY A 250 9.61 -5.03 21.31
C GLY A 250 8.96 -6.34 20.88
N ARG A 251 7.92 -6.78 21.59
CA ARG A 251 7.26 -8.08 21.32
C ARG A 251 6.73 -8.18 19.89
N LEU A 252 6.15 -7.10 19.38
CA LEU A 252 5.64 -7.03 18.00
C LEU A 252 6.77 -6.86 16.98
N VAL A 253 7.85 -6.17 17.35
CA VAL A 253 9.07 -6.07 16.53
C VAL A 253 9.70 -7.45 16.33
N ASP A 254 9.78 -8.26 17.39
CA ASP A 254 10.28 -9.64 17.29
C ASP A 254 9.40 -10.50 16.38
N ASP A 255 8.07 -10.36 16.45
CA ASP A 255 7.16 -11.07 15.55
C ASP A 255 7.33 -10.64 14.09
N PHE A 256 7.49 -9.33 13.86
CA PHE A 256 7.81 -8.77 12.56
C PHE A 256 9.10 -9.36 11.98
N HIS A 257 10.18 -9.39 12.77
CA HIS A 257 11.45 -9.98 12.33
C HIS A 257 11.35 -11.48 12.06
N ARG A 258 10.62 -12.24 12.88
CA ARG A 258 10.41 -13.67 12.65
C ARG A 258 9.71 -13.94 11.32
N ARG A 259 8.64 -13.19 11.03
CA ARG A 259 7.89 -13.33 9.77
C ARG A 259 8.72 -12.92 8.55
N LEU A 260 9.50 -11.83 8.64
CA LEU A 260 10.43 -11.43 7.58
C LEU A 260 11.51 -12.50 7.32
N ALA A 261 12.10 -13.04 8.38
CA ALA A 261 13.11 -14.09 8.27
C ALA A 261 12.54 -15.36 7.61
N ALA A 262 11.30 -15.73 7.92
CA ALA A 262 10.61 -16.83 7.26
C ALA A 262 10.39 -16.57 5.76
N ALA A 263 9.98 -15.34 5.39
CA ALA A 263 9.83 -14.95 3.99
C ALA A 263 11.17 -15.03 3.22
N TYR A 264 12.27 -14.58 3.84
CA TYR A 264 13.61 -14.65 3.22
C TYR A 264 14.11 -16.10 3.08
N ALA A 265 13.81 -16.96 4.06
CA ALA A 265 14.16 -18.37 3.99
C ALA A 265 13.41 -19.08 2.86
N GLY A 266 12.13 -18.73 2.65
CA GLY A 266 11.32 -19.25 1.54
C GLY A 266 11.91 -18.93 0.16
N ASP A 267 12.37 -17.69 -0.07
CA ASP A 267 13.01 -17.30 -1.35
C ASP A 267 14.26 -18.14 -1.64
N ARG A 268 15.11 -18.36 -0.61
CA ARG A 268 16.34 -19.15 -0.76
C ARG A 268 16.07 -20.61 -1.09
N ALA A 269 15.02 -21.19 -0.50
CA ALA A 269 14.64 -22.57 -0.78
C ALA A 269 14.07 -22.77 -2.20
N MET A 270 13.46 -21.73 -2.79
CA MET A 270 12.96 -21.75 -4.17
C MET A 270 14.05 -21.48 -5.22
N ALA A 271 15.18 -20.90 -4.80
CA ALA A 271 16.29 -20.53 -5.68
C ALA A 271 17.41 -21.58 -5.76
N GLY A 272 17.39 -22.61 -4.89
CA GLY A 272 18.34 -23.73 -4.88
C GLY A 272 17.73 -24.99 -5.48
#